data_AF-A0A0H3KMQ0-F1
#
_entry.id   AF-A0A0H3KMQ0-F1
#
_cell.length_a   1.000
_cell.length_b   1.000
_cell.length_c   1.000
_cell.angle_alpha   90.00
_cell.angle_beta   90.00
_cell.angle_gamma   90.00
#
_symmetry.space_group_name_H-M   'P 1'
#
loop_
_entity.id
_entity.type
_entity.pdbx_description
1 polymer ?
#
loop_
_entity_poly.entity_id
_entity_poly.type
_entity_poly.pdbx_seq_one_letter_code
_entity_poly.pdbx_strand_id
1 'polypeptide(L)'
;MLPRGSRRTSCTRCSGKGGGPVGYVHRMQSPNKQSSTQGPPLEALNVLKNLTLDYWYKMLIPLALGLFVLAITVDLRVISNGSLVLLAIGLFMIGLGEWINHPRQEAINLHLNMKITLHRWKPKAWGIALDLAGAVLGGIGFFGIVRAAIRAAA
;
A
#
# COMPACT_ATOMS: atom_id res chain seq x y z
N MET A 1 65.01 -29.28 4.49
CA MET A 1 66.07 -28.30 4.17
C MET A 1 65.44 -27.19 3.32
N LEU A 2 65.46 -25.95 3.81
CA LEU A 2 65.10 -24.69 3.13
C LEU A 2 66.25 -24.23 2.21
N PRO A 3 66.06 -23.38 1.17
CA PRO A 3 65.84 -21.92 1.32
C PRO A 3 64.79 -21.35 0.33
N ARG A 4 64.04 -20.26 0.56
CA ARG A 4 64.29 -18.83 0.90
C ARG A 4 64.98 -18.00 -0.21
N GLY A 5 64.28 -16.92 -0.61
CA GLY A 5 64.82 -15.74 -1.31
C GLY A 5 64.19 -15.52 -2.70
N SER A 6 63.97 -14.31 -3.23
CA SER A 6 64.30 -12.96 -2.82
C SER A 6 63.66 -11.98 -3.84
N ARG A 7 63.31 -10.78 -3.40
CA ARG A 7 62.88 -9.63 -4.22
C ARG A 7 63.94 -9.21 -5.25
N ARG A 8 63.49 -8.69 -6.41
CA ARG A 8 64.07 -7.58 -7.22
C ARG A 8 62.90 -6.93 -7.98
N THR A 9 62.46 -5.69 -7.73
CA THR A 9 63.00 -4.37 -8.16
C THR A 9 63.24 -4.19 -9.66
N SER A 10 62.39 -3.34 -10.25
CA SER A 10 62.72 -2.18 -11.10
C SER A 10 62.81 -2.32 -12.63
N CYS A 11 62.20 -1.29 -13.27
CA CYS A 11 62.30 -0.81 -14.65
C CYS A 11 61.62 -1.69 -15.73
N THR A 12 60.91 -1.17 -16.74
CA THR A 12 61.09 0.10 -17.45
C THR A 12 59.82 0.49 -18.24
N ARG A 13 59.56 1.79 -18.22
CA ARG A 13 58.78 2.62 -19.15
C ARG A 13 58.81 2.14 -20.62
N CYS A 14 57.63 1.89 -21.20
CA CYS A 14 57.28 2.11 -22.62
C CYS A 14 55.92 2.84 -22.62
N SER A 15 55.89 4.18 -22.58
CA SER A 15 55.78 5.06 -23.75
C SER A 15 54.72 4.62 -24.76
N GLY A 16 53.48 5.03 -24.50
CA GLY A 16 52.39 5.07 -25.47
C GLY A 16 51.67 6.41 -25.33
N LYS A 17 52.13 7.42 -26.07
CA LYS A 17 51.45 8.71 -26.25
C LYS A 17 50.17 8.48 -27.07
N GLY A 18 49.02 8.74 -26.48
CA GLY A 18 47.74 8.92 -27.17
C GLY A 18 46.96 9.99 -26.41
N GLY A 19 46.79 11.15 -27.03
CA GLY A 19 46.31 12.36 -26.37
C GLY A 19 44.86 12.29 -25.90
N GLY A 20 44.61 12.92 -24.75
CA GLY A 20 43.26 13.29 -24.31
C GLY A 20 43.35 14.53 -23.42
N PRO A 21 42.86 15.70 -23.85
CA PRO A 21 42.49 16.73 -22.90
C PRO A 21 41.22 16.29 -22.19
N VAL A 22 41.38 16.12 -20.87
CA VAL A 22 40.32 15.91 -19.88
C VAL A 22 39.37 17.10 -19.93
N GLY A 23 38.22 16.91 -20.56
CA GLY A 23 37.09 17.84 -20.54
C GLY A 23 35.89 17.16 -19.92
N TYR A 24 35.86 17.03 -18.59
CA TYR A 24 34.63 16.68 -17.90
C TYR A 24 33.65 17.83 -18.04
N VAL A 25 32.73 17.72 -19.00
CA VAL A 25 31.56 18.61 -19.07
C VAL A 25 30.65 18.23 -17.91
N HIS A 26 30.85 18.85 -16.75
CA HIS A 26 29.82 18.93 -15.73
C HIS A 26 28.67 19.78 -16.29
N ARG A 27 27.72 19.13 -16.96
CA ARG A 27 26.41 19.72 -17.22
C ARG A 27 25.73 19.85 -15.86
N MET A 28 25.79 21.04 -15.26
CA MET A 28 24.97 21.37 -14.10
C MET A 28 23.51 21.27 -14.51
N GLN A 29 22.85 20.20 -14.07
CA GLN A 29 21.42 20.04 -14.21
C GLN A 29 20.77 20.87 -13.10
N SER A 30 20.25 22.03 -13.49
CA SER A 30 19.51 22.94 -12.64
C SER A 30 18.42 22.18 -11.86
N PRO A 31 18.39 22.25 -10.51
CA PRO A 31 17.28 21.71 -9.75
C PRO A 31 16.10 22.67 -9.93
N ASN A 32 15.29 22.43 -10.96
CA ASN A 32 13.96 23.03 -11.05
C ASN A 32 13.05 22.37 -9.99
N LYS A 33 13.26 22.74 -8.73
CA LYS A 33 12.20 22.68 -7.73
C LYS A 33 11.26 23.83 -8.06
N GLN A 34 10.22 23.53 -8.84
CA GLN A 34 9.04 24.37 -8.93
C GLN A 34 8.45 24.47 -7.52
N SER A 35 8.84 25.53 -6.82
CA SER A 35 8.07 26.11 -5.72
C SER A 35 6.80 26.69 -6.34
N SER A 36 5.79 25.84 -6.53
CA SER A 36 4.44 26.28 -6.86
C SER A 36 3.73 26.65 -5.57
N THR A 37 3.68 27.94 -5.31
CA THR A 37 2.90 28.58 -4.26
C THR A 37 1.45 28.71 -4.74
N GLN A 38 0.57 27.73 -4.54
CA GLN A 38 -0.89 27.91 -4.75
C GLN A 38 -1.75 27.03 -3.83
N GLY A 39 -2.33 27.66 -2.79
CA GLY A 39 -3.69 27.44 -2.22
C GLY A 39 -4.09 26.07 -1.62
N PRO A 40 -4.84 26.02 -0.50
CA PRO A 40 -5.51 24.77 -0.08
C PRO A 40 -6.78 24.56 -0.94
N PRO A 41 -7.28 23.31 -1.18
CA PRO A 41 -6.83 22.01 -0.70
C PRO A 41 -6.72 20.97 -1.85
N LEU A 42 -5.54 20.80 -2.45
CA LEU A 42 -5.28 19.77 -3.48
C LEU A 42 -4.28 18.69 -3.02
N GLU A 43 -3.83 18.75 -1.76
CA GLU A 43 -3.03 17.71 -1.08
C GLU A 43 -3.80 16.39 -0.92
N ALA A 44 -5.13 16.44 -0.79
CA ALA A 44 -5.97 15.26 -0.64
C ALA A 44 -5.84 14.29 -1.83
N LEU A 45 -5.80 14.80 -3.07
CA LEU A 45 -5.64 13.95 -4.26
C LEU A 45 -4.28 13.25 -4.30
N ASN A 46 -3.22 13.84 -3.73
CA ASN A 46 -1.92 13.19 -3.63
C ASN A 46 -1.88 12.07 -2.58
N VAL A 47 -2.68 12.17 -1.51
CA VAL A 47 -2.85 11.08 -0.54
C VAL A 47 -3.59 9.90 -1.18
N LEU A 48 -4.62 10.17 -1.99
CA LEU A 48 -5.34 9.12 -2.73
C LEU A 48 -4.50 8.44 -3.83
N LYS A 49 -3.54 9.14 -4.44
CA LYS A 49 -2.63 8.53 -5.46
C LYS A 49 -1.75 7.41 -4.91
N ASN A 50 -1.40 7.46 -3.62
CA ASN A 50 -0.63 6.40 -2.95
C ASN A 50 -1.51 5.27 -2.41
N LEU A 51 -2.83 5.45 -2.40
CA LEU A 51 -3.78 4.45 -1.95
C LEU A 51 -4.13 3.54 -3.13
N THR A 52 -3.25 2.59 -3.43
CA THR A 52 -3.47 1.60 -4.50
C THR A 52 -4.61 0.66 -4.10
N LEU A 53 -5.82 0.99 -4.59
CA LEU A 53 -7.09 0.31 -4.36
C LEU A 53 -7.25 -0.93 -5.28
N ASP A 54 -6.18 -1.70 -5.41
CA ASP A 54 -6.12 -2.80 -6.40
C ASP A 54 -6.82 -4.08 -5.93
N TYR A 55 -7.28 -4.11 -4.68
CA TYR A 55 -7.84 -5.31 -4.05
C TYR A 55 -9.19 -5.02 -3.41
N TRP A 56 -10.11 -5.98 -3.50
CA TRP A 56 -11.48 -5.87 -3.02
C TRP A 56 -11.57 -5.47 -1.54
N TYR A 57 -10.75 -6.07 -0.66
CA TYR A 57 -10.72 -5.74 0.77
C TYR A 57 -10.20 -4.32 1.07
N LYS A 58 -9.37 -3.74 0.19
CA LYS A 58 -8.97 -2.33 0.30
C LYS A 58 -10.08 -1.37 -0.10
N MET A 59 -11.03 -1.80 -0.95
CA MET A 59 -12.23 -1.04 -1.29
C MET A 59 -13.24 -1.04 -0.13
N LEU A 60 -13.29 -2.13 0.65
CA LEU A 60 -14.22 -2.25 1.79
C LEU A 60 -13.98 -1.20 2.86
N ILE A 61 -12.73 -0.81 3.12
CA ILE A 61 -12.38 0.16 4.16
C ILE A 61 -12.96 1.56 3.90
N PRO A 62 -12.70 2.23 2.74
CA PRO A 62 -13.29 3.52 2.45
C PRO A 62 -14.81 3.45 2.27
N LEU A 63 -15.33 2.34 1.74
CA LEU A 63 -16.78 2.12 1.64
C LEU A 63 -17.42 2.07 3.02
N ALA A 64 -16.86 1.28 3.94
CA ALA A 64 -17.31 1.18 5.31
C ALA A 64 -17.22 2.52 6.04
N LEU A 65 -16.15 3.28 5.84
CA LEU A 65 -16.01 4.63 6.39
C LEU A 65 -17.11 5.56 5.85
N GLY A 66 -17.40 5.51 4.55
CA GLY A 66 -18.48 6.29 3.94
C GLY A 66 -19.85 5.92 4.52
N LEU A 67 -20.14 4.62 4.68
CA LEU A 67 -21.37 4.13 5.31
C LEU A 67 -21.46 4.54 6.78
N PHE A 68 -20.36 4.51 7.52
CA PHE A 68 -20.31 4.93 8.91
C PHE A 68 -20.60 6.42 9.05
N VAL A 69 -19.94 7.26 8.23
CA VAL A 69 -20.19 8.71 8.20
C VAL A 69 -21.64 8.99 7.82
N LEU A 70 -22.19 8.31 6.80
CA LEU A 70 -23.59 8.45 6.41
C LEU A 70 -24.53 8.11 7.58
N ALA A 71 -24.26 7.01 8.30
CA ALA A 71 -25.09 6.55 9.41
C ALA A 71 -25.11 7.50 10.62
N ILE A 72 -24.05 8.28 10.84
CA ILE A 72 -23.98 9.25 11.95
C ILE A 72 -24.40 10.67 11.54
N THR A 73 -24.33 11.00 10.24
CA THR A 73 -24.64 12.35 9.75
C THR A 73 -26.08 12.50 9.28
N VAL A 74 -26.65 11.44 8.72
CA VAL A 74 -28.00 11.44 8.18
C VAL A 74 -28.88 10.56 9.04
N ASP A 75 -30.05 11.07 9.40
CA ASP A 75 -31.07 10.25 10.05
C ASP A 75 -31.89 9.49 8.99
N LEU A 76 -31.56 8.22 8.76
CA LEU A 76 -32.28 7.39 7.81
C LEU A 76 -33.59 6.92 8.43
N ARG A 77 -34.72 7.51 8.01
CA ARG A 77 -36.06 7.15 8.54
C ARG A 77 -36.50 5.72 8.20
N VAL A 78 -35.99 5.15 7.10
CA VAL A 78 -36.37 3.82 6.61
C VAL A 78 -35.46 2.72 7.17
N ILE A 79 -34.21 3.06 7.49
CA ILE A 79 -33.19 2.09 7.91
C ILE A 79 -32.68 2.51 9.28
N SER A 80 -32.70 1.59 10.25
CA SER A 80 -32.12 1.86 11.57
C SER A 80 -30.64 2.26 11.44
N ASN A 81 -30.30 3.49 11.82
CA ASN A 81 -28.92 3.99 11.83
C ASN A 81 -27.99 3.06 12.64
N GLY A 82 -28.48 2.49 13.75
CA GLY A 82 -27.73 1.51 14.53
C GLY A 82 -27.38 0.23 13.75
N SER A 83 -28.30 -0.25 12.91
CA SER A 83 -28.02 -1.40 12.03
C SER A 83 -27.02 -1.05 10.93
N LEU A 84 -27.07 0.17 10.41
CA LEU A 84 -26.11 0.67 9.42
C LEU A 84 -24.71 0.87 10.00
N VAL A 85 -24.61 1.35 11.24
CA VAL A 85 -23.35 1.46 11.99
C VAL A 85 -22.75 0.07 12.23
N LEU A 86 -23.54 -0.90 12.67
CA LEU A 86 -23.08 -2.28 12.86
C LEU A 86 -22.59 -2.91 11.55
N LEU A 87 -23.31 -2.66 10.45
CA LEU A 87 -22.89 -3.08 9.11
C LEU A 87 -21.55 -2.43 8.72
N ALA A 88 -21.42 -1.12 8.89
CA ALA A 88 -20.21 -0.38 8.55
C ALA A 88 -19.00 -0.86 9.36
N ILE A 89 -19.15 -1.05 10.67
CA ILE A 89 -18.09 -1.59 11.52
C ILE A 89 -17.71 -3.01 11.08
N GLY A 90 -18.70 -3.86 10.79
CA GLY A 90 -18.44 -5.23 10.32
C GLY A 90 -17.66 -5.27 9.01
N LEU A 91 -18.07 -4.47 8.02
CA LEU A 91 -17.39 -4.34 6.73
C LEU A 91 -15.97 -3.79 6.87
N PHE A 92 -15.77 -2.82 7.77
CA PHE A 92 -14.44 -2.27 8.08
C PHE A 92 -13.52 -3.33 8.68
N MET A 93 -14.02 -4.14 9.62
CA MET A 93 -13.25 -5.21 10.26
C MET A 93 -12.85 -6.31 9.27
N ILE A 94 -13.74 -6.73 8.37
CA ILE A 94 -13.42 -7.70 7.31
C ILE A 94 -12.38 -7.10 6.35
N GLY A 95 -12.56 -5.85 5.93
CA GLY A 95 -11.59 -5.17 5.06
C GLY A 95 -10.19 -5.10 5.67
N LEU A 96 -10.10 -4.82 6.98
CA LEU A 96 -8.84 -4.84 7.72
C LEU A 96 -8.28 -6.24 7.94
N GLY A 97 -9.12 -7.22 8.30
CA GLY A 97 -8.70 -8.60 8.56
C GLY A 97 -8.07 -9.23 7.32
N GLU A 98 -8.72 -9.08 6.17
CA GLU A 98 -8.21 -9.53 4.88
C GLU A 98 -6.93 -8.80 4.45
N TRP A 99 -6.83 -7.49 4.70
CA TRP A 99 -5.57 -6.78 4.46
C TRP A 99 -4.44 -7.36 5.31
N ILE A 100 -4.68 -7.68 6.58
CA ILE A 100 -3.67 -8.28 7.47
C ILE A 100 -3.28 -9.70 7.01
N ASN A 101 -4.23 -10.47 6.47
CA ASN A 101 -4.02 -11.80 5.92
C ASN A 101 -3.28 -11.80 4.57
N HIS A 102 -3.22 -10.66 3.89
CA HIS A 102 -2.55 -10.47 2.61
C HIS A 102 -1.34 -9.52 2.71
N PRO A 103 -0.22 -9.95 3.32
CA PRO A 103 1.01 -9.17 3.32
C PRO A 103 1.61 -9.07 1.91
N ARG A 104 2.01 -7.86 1.50
CA ARG A 104 2.76 -7.65 0.26
C ARG A 104 4.09 -8.42 0.33
N GLN A 105 4.30 -9.35 -0.57
CA GLN A 105 5.56 -10.09 -0.70
C GLN A 105 6.21 -9.69 -2.01
N GLU A 106 7.43 -9.19 -1.92
CA GLU A 106 8.25 -8.86 -3.08
C GLU A 106 9.39 -9.87 -3.11
N ALA A 107 9.44 -10.68 -4.16
CA ALA A 107 10.59 -11.53 -4.43
C ALA A 107 11.40 -10.86 -5.56
N ILE A 108 12.65 -10.51 -5.27
CA ILE A 108 13.59 -10.00 -6.26
C ILE A 108 14.32 -11.20 -6.84
N ASN A 109 14.07 -11.53 -8.11
CA ASN A 109 14.87 -12.53 -8.80
C ASN A 109 16.17 -11.87 -9.29
N LEU A 110 17.24 -12.02 -8.52
CA LEU A 110 18.54 -11.37 -8.75
C LEU A 110 19.16 -11.70 -10.12
N HIS A 111 18.78 -12.84 -10.71
CA HIS A 111 19.35 -13.32 -11.98
C HIS A 111 18.70 -12.73 -13.24
N LEU A 112 17.43 -12.30 -13.17
CA LEU A 112 16.67 -11.77 -14.32
C LEU A 112 16.28 -10.30 -14.13
N ASN A 113 16.67 -9.67 -13.02
CA ASN A 113 16.33 -8.29 -12.66
C ASN A 113 14.82 -7.99 -12.75
N MET A 114 13.98 -9.02 -12.56
CA MET A 114 12.53 -8.90 -12.55
C MET A 114 12.03 -8.90 -11.11
N LYS A 115 11.19 -7.90 -10.79
CA LYS A 115 10.50 -7.79 -9.51
C LYS A 115 9.15 -8.49 -9.62
N ILE A 116 9.02 -9.66 -9.00
CA ILE A 116 7.75 -10.39 -8.95
C ILE A 116 7.08 -10.02 -7.62
N THR A 117 5.99 -9.27 -7.68
CA THR A 117 5.16 -8.97 -6.51
C THR A 117 4.05 -10.00 -6.41
N LEU A 118 4.08 -10.82 -5.37
CA LEU A 118 3.05 -11.81 -5.07
C LEU A 118 2.21 -11.34 -3.88
N HIS A 119 0.91 -11.56 -3.98
CA HIS A 119 -0.03 -11.29 -2.89
C HIS A 119 -0.60 -12.60 -2.34
N ARG A 120 0.29 -13.46 -1.87
CA ARG A 120 -0.09 -14.79 -1.37
C ARG A 120 -0.80 -14.67 -0.03
N TRP A 121 -1.99 -15.28 0.08
CA TRP A 121 -2.71 -15.41 1.33
C TRP A 121 -1.85 -16.16 2.36
N LYS A 122 -1.58 -15.51 3.49
CA LYS A 122 -0.91 -16.10 4.65
C LYS A 122 -1.73 -15.75 5.88
N PRO A 123 -2.71 -16.61 6.24
CA PRO A 123 -3.64 -16.30 7.30
C PRO A 123 -2.90 -16.02 8.60
N LYS A 124 -3.21 -14.90 9.22
CA LYS A 124 -2.75 -14.58 10.57
C LYS A 124 -3.94 -14.76 11.51
N ALA A 125 -3.70 -15.32 12.69
CA ALA A 125 -4.76 -15.54 13.68
C ALA A 125 -5.58 -14.28 13.96
N TRP A 126 -4.92 -13.11 14.02
CA TRP A 126 -5.58 -11.82 14.20
C TRP A 126 -6.45 -11.40 13.02
N GLY A 127 -6.01 -11.64 11.77
CA GLY A 127 -6.81 -11.31 10.60
C GLY A 127 -8.08 -12.15 10.56
N ILE A 128 -7.97 -13.46 10.79
CA ILE A 128 -9.13 -14.36 10.91
C ILE A 128 -10.08 -13.93 12.04
N ALA A 129 -9.56 -13.54 13.20
CA ALA A 129 -10.38 -13.09 14.32
C ALA A 129 -11.18 -11.83 13.96
N LEU A 130 -10.55 -10.88 13.25
CA LEU A 130 -11.24 -9.69 12.73
C LEU A 130 -12.28 -10.03 11.67
N ASP A 131 -12.00 -10.97 10.77
CA ASP A 131 -12.96 -11.41 9.75
C ASP A 131 -14.19 -12.06 10.39
N LEU A 132 -14.00 -12.91 11.41
CA LEU A 132 -15.10 -13.55 12.14
C LEU A 132 -15.93 -12.53 12.92
N ALA A 133 -15.28 -11.65 13.68
CA ALA A 133 -15.99 -10.62 14.42
C ALA A 133 -16.72 -9.65 13.49
N GLY A 134 -16.09 -9.27 12.37
CA GLY A 134 -16.68 -8.44 11.33
C GLY A 134 -17.88 -9.11 10.65
N ALA A 135 -17.79 -10.41 10.35
CA ALA A 135 -18.89 -11.18 9.77
C ALA A 135 -20.10 -11.27 10.72
N VAL A 136 -19.86 -11.46 12.02
CA VAL A 136 -20.93 -11.50 13.03
C VAL A 136 -21.60 -10.12 13.16
N LEU A 137 -20.83 -9.06 13.37
CA LEU A 137 -21.35 -7.70 13.53
C LEU A 137 -22.05 -7.22 12.25
N GLY A 138 -21.41 -7.42 11.10
CA GLY A 138 -21.94 -7.08 9.79
C GLY A 138 -23.22 -7.87 9.47
N GLY A 139 -23.27 -9.15 9.82
CA GLY A 139 -24.45 -9.99 9.65
C GLY A 139 -25.64 -9.55 10.51
N ILE A 140 -25.40 -9.18 11.79
CA ILE A 140 -26.43 -8.64 12.67
C ILE A 140 -26.97 -7.31 12.11
N GLY A 141 -26.08 -6.41 11.69
CA GLY A 141 -26.46 -5.14 11.06
C GLY A 141 -27.28 -5.36 9.79
N PHE A 142 -26.79 -6.22 8.89
CA PHE A 142 -27.47 -6.55 7.64
C PHE A 142 -28.87 -7.14 7.88
N PHE A 143 -29.00 -8.10 8.80
CA PHE A 143 -30.29 -8.67 9.16
C PHE A 143 -31.26 -7.62 9.71
N GLY A 144 -30.77 -6.68 10.53
CA GLY A 144 -31.57 -5.55 11.02
C GLY A 144 -32.13 -4.69 9.88
N ILE A 145 -31.31 -4.38 8.87
CA ILE A 145 -31.70 -3.62 7.68
C ILE A 145 -32.73 -4.39 6.86
N VAL A 146 -32.48 -5.66 6.55
CA VAL A 146 -33.41 -6.50 5.77
C VAL A 146 -34.75 -6.63 6.47
N ARG A 147 -34.75 -6.88 7.78
CA ARG A 147 -35.97 -6.96 8.59
C ARG A 147 -36.75 -5.64 8.58
N ALA A 148 -36.06 -4.50 8.67
CA ALA A 148 -36.70 -3.19 8.58
C ALA A 148 -37.31 -2.95 7.19
N ALA A 149 -36.59 -3.30 6.12
CA ALA A 149 -37.06 -3.16 4.75
C ALA A 149 -38.31 -4.02 4.47
N ILE A 150 -38.33 -5.28 4.93
CA ILE A 150 -39.51 -6.16 4.80
C ILE A 150 -40.72 -5.57 5.51
N ARG A 151 -40.54 -5.01 6.72
CA ARG A 151 -41.63 -4.37 7.47
C ARG A 151 -42.14 -3.09 6.83
N ALA A 152 -41.29 -2.36 6.10
CA ALA A 152 -41.69 -1.15 5.39
C ALA A 152 -42.44 -1.45 4.08
N ALA A 153 -42.27 -2.66 3.53
CA ALA A 153 -42.92 -3.11 2.30
C ALA A 153 -44.23 -3.88 2.52
N ALA A 154 -44.55 -4.23 3.78
CA ALA A 154 -45.78 -4.91 4.20
C ALA A 154 -46.81 -3.90 4.72
#